data_AF-A0A3C1ZAD4-F1
#
_entry.id   AF-A0A3C1ZAD4-F1
#
_cell.length_a   1.000
_cell.length_b   1.000
_cell.length_c   1.000
_cell.angle_alpha   90.00
_cell.angle_beta   90.00
_cell.angle_gamma   90.00
#
_symmetry.space_group_name_H-M   'P 1'
#
loop_
_entity.id
_entity.type
_entity.pdbx_description
1 polymer ?
#
loop_
_entity_poly.entity_id
_entity_poly.type
_entity_poly.pdbx_seq_one_letter_code
_entity_poly.pdbx_strand_id
1 'polypeptide(L)'
;RLSQKLLGIHFWVHTIGTVTYIIAMWVSGIMQGLMWRAYDEYGTLAYTFAESVSAMHPYYAMRAAGGALVVLGAITMLINIIITIRKSNREQASAQVATA
;
A
#
# COMPACT_ATOMS: atom_id res chain seq x y z
N ARG A 1 13.37 -17.51 -14.99
CA ARG A 1 12.28 -16.61 -15.44
C ARG A 1 11.28 -16.46 -14.29
N LEU A 2 10.77 -15.26 -14.03
CA LEU A 2 9.77 -15.03 -12.97
C LEU A 2 8.43 -15.68 -13.32
N SER A 3 7.68 -16.06 -12.29
CA SER A 3 6.31 -16.55 -12.44
C SER A 3 5.38 -15.40 -12.81
N GLN A 4 4.72 -15.51 -13.97
CA GLN A 4 3.75 -14.52 -14.46
C GLN A 4 2.49 -14.46 -13.59
N LYS A 5 2.09 -15.59 -12.99
CA LYS A 5 0.93 -15.64 -12.07
C LYS A 5 1.18 -14.82 -10.80
N LEU A 6 2.36 -14.97 -10.19
CA LEU A 6 2.74 -14.18 -9.00
C LEU A 6 2.89 -12.70 -9.33
N LEU A 7 3.38 -12.37 -10.53
CA LEU A 7 3.46 -10.99 -10.99
C LEU A 7 2.06 -10.36 -11.12
N GLY A 8 1.10 -11.08 -11.68
CA GLY A 8 -0.29 -10.62 -11.74
C GLY A 8 -0.92 -10.39 -10.36
N ILE A 9 -0.68 -11.30 -9.41
CA ILE A 9 -1.15 -11.13 -8.02
C ILE A 9 -0.50 -9.91 -7.37
N HIS A 10 0.82 -9.76 -7.49
CA HIS A 10 1.55 -8.60 -6.99
C HIS A 10 0.95 -7.30 -7.55
N PHE A 11 0.77 -7.23 -8.87
CA PHE A 11 0.24 -6.04 -9.54
C PHE A 11 -1.13 -5.64 -8.98
N TRP A 12 -2.09 -6.57 -8.92
CA TRP A 12 -3.45 -6.25 -8.49
C TRP A 12 -3.52 -5.90 -7.00
N VAL A 13 -2.86 -6.68 -6.14
CA VAL A 13 -2.83 -6.41 -4.69
C VAL A 13 -2.19 -5.05 -4.40
N HIS A 14 -1.08 -4.74 -5.05
CA HIS A 14 -0.37 -3.48 -4.86
C HIS A 14 -1.16 -2.29 -5.41
N THR A 15 -1.81 -2.45 -6.58
CA THR A 15 -2.63 -1.40 -7.20
C THR A 15 -3.85 -1.08 -6.34
N ILE A 16 -4.58 -2.10 -5.89
CA ILE A 16 -5.76 -1.91 -5.01
C ILE A 16 -5.34 -1.22 -3.72
N GLY A 17 -4.27 -1.70 -3.06
CA GLY A 17 -3.74 -1.07 -1.84
C GLY A 17 -3.36 0.40 -2.03
N THR A 18 -2.69 0.71 -3.14
CA THR A 18 -2.26 2.09 -3.47
C THR A 18 -3.44 3.00 -3.73
N VAL A 19 -4.44 2.54 -4.50
CA VAL A 19 -5.65 3.33 -4.79
C VAL A 19 -6.44 3.57 -3.50
N THR A 20 -6.65 2.57 -2.66
CA THR A 20 -7.31 2.74 -1.35
C THR A 20 -6.56 3.75 -0.47
N TYR A 21 -5.22 3.70 -0.45
CA TYR A 21 -4.40 4.66 0.29
C TYR A 21 -4.61 6.09 -0.21
N ILE A 22 -4.54 6.30 -1.53
CA ILE A 22 -4.68 7.63 -2.14
C ILE A 22 -6.06 8.21 -1.82
N ILE A 23 -7.13 7.43 -2.01
CA ILE A 23 -8.50 7.85 -1.74
C ILE A 23 -8.67 8.24 -0.27
N ALA A 24 -8.19 7.41 0.67
CA ALA A 24 -8.27 7.70 2.09
C ALA A 24 -7.57 9.02 2.44
N MET A 25 -6.38 9.25 1.90
CA MET A 25 -5.61 10.46 2.17
C MET A 25 -6.23 11.70 1.55
N TRP A 26 -6.75 11.61 0.32
CA TRP A 26 -7.45 12.72 -0.33
C TRP A 26 -8.67 13.17 0.47
N VAL A 27 -9.53 12.24 0.86
CA VAL A 27 -10.73 12.58 1.64
C VAL A 27 -10.35 13.18 2.99
N SER A 28 -9.36 12.59 3.68
CA SER A 28 -8.87 13.14 4.95
C SER A 28 -8.31 14.56 4.81
N GLY A 29 -7.50 14.81 3.77
CA GLY A 29 -6.87 16.11 3.55
C GLY A 29 -7.88 17.20 3.21
N ILE A 30 -8.87 16.88 2.37
CA ILE A 30 -9.96 17.80 2.03
C ILE A 30 -10.78 18.12 3.29
N MET A 31 -11.17 17.11 4.07
CA MET A 31 -11.97 17.30 5.29
C MET A 31 -11.22 18.11 6.34
N GLN A 32 -9.94 17.78 6.59
CA GLN A 32 -9.10 18.51 7.53
C GLN A 32 -8.90 19.97 7.09
N GLY A 33 -8.65 20.20 5.80
CA GLY A 33 -8.54 21.55 5.24
C GLY A 33 -9.84 22.35 5.28
N LEU A 34 -10.99 21.69 5.12
CA LEU A 34 -12.32 22.30 5.30
C LEU A 34 -12.56 22.71 6.75
N MET A 35 -12.25 21.84 7.71
CA MET A 35 -12.47 22.09 9.14
C MET A 35 -11.57 23.24 9.66
N TRP A 36 -10.32 23.31 9.22
CA TRP A 36 -9.39 24.36 9.66
C TRP A 36 -9.74 25.78 9.17
N ARG A 37 -10.55 25.89 8.12
CA ARG A 37 -11.05 27.17 7.61
C ARG A 37 -12.56 27.37 7.83
N ALA A 38 -13.17 26.52 8.65
CA ALA A 38 -14.58 26.63 8.95
C ALA A 38 -14.76 27.71 10.03
N TYR A 39 -15.47 28.77 9.68
CA TYR A 39 -15.89 29.82 10.61
C TYR A 39 -17.40 29.75 10.78
N ASP A 40 -17.86 30.04 12.00
CA ASP A 40 -19.28 30.16 12.30
C ASP A 40 -19.84 31.54 11.90
N GLU A 41 -21.14 31.76 12.13
CA GLU A 41 -21.83 33.03 11.83
C GLU A 41 -21.28 34.22 12.64
N TYR A 42 -20.54 33.95 13.72
CA TYR A 42 -19.94 34.94 14.60
C TYR A 42 -18.46 35.20 14.29
N GLY A 43 -17.91 34.54 13.26
CA GLY A 43 -16.51 34.68 12.84
C GLY A 43 -15.50 33.93 13.73
N THR A 44 -15.97 33.03 14.60
CA THR A 44 -15.11 32.15 15.39
C THR A 44 -14.86 30.82 14.70
N LEU A 45 -13.85 30.08 15.13
CA LEU A 45 -13.50 28.79 14.51
C LEU A 45 -14.58 27.75 14.84
N ALA A 46 -15.21 27.19 13.81
CA ALA A 46 -16.35 26.27 13.98
C ALA A 46 -15.95 24.90 14.57
N TYR A 47 -14.68 24.50 14.41
CA TYR A 47 -14.14 23.24 14.93
C TYR A 47 -12.82 23.48 15.65
N THR A 48 -12.63 22.79 16.76
CA THR A 48 -11.34 22.71 17.44
C THR A 48 -10.38 21.80 16.67
N PHE A 49 -9.08 21.97 16.92
CA PHE A 49 -8.07 21.09 16.33
C PHE A 49 -8.28 19.62 16.73
N ALA A 50 -8.65 19.35 17.99
CA ALA A 50 -8.89 17.99 18.48
C ALA A 50 -10.06 17.30 17.75
N GLU A 51 -11.12 18.04 17.41
CA GLU A 51 -12.23 17.51 16.59
C GLU A 51 -11.80 17.19 15.17
N SER A 52 -10.92 18.01 14.57
CA SER A 52 -10.37 17.69 13.25
C SER A 52 -9.56 16.39 13.27
N VAL A 53 -8.80 16.13 14.35
CA VAL A 53 -8.02 14.90 14.51
C VAL A 53 -8.91 13.68 14.74
N SER A 54 -9.94 13.80 15.58
CA SER A 54 -10.87 12.70 15.85
C SER A 54 -11.64 12.28 14.60
N ALA A 55 -12.04 13.25 13.77
CA ALA A 55 -12.73 13.01 12.51
C ALA A 55 -11.84 12.27 11.47
N MET A 56 -10.50 12.39 11.55
CA MET A 56 -9.59 11.69 10.63
C MET A 56 -9.37 10.21 10.95
N HIS A 57 -9.70 9.75 12.16
CA HIS A 57 -9.42 8.38 12.61
C HIS A 57 -9.84 7.27 11.62
N PRO A 58 -11.06 7.25 11.07
CA PRO A 58 -11.45 6.21 10.10
C PRO A 58 -10.58 6.21 8.84
N TYR A 59 -10.15 7.38 8.37
CA TYR A 59 -9.29 7.48 7.19
C TYR A 59 -7.88 6.98 7.45
N TYR A 60 -7.35 7.16 8.66
CA TYR A 60 -6.06 6.56 9.04
C TYR A 60 -6.13 5.04 9.14
N ALA A 61 -7.27 4.48 9.59
CA ALA A 61 -7.49 3.03 9.55
C ALA A 61 -7.53 2.50 8.10
N MET A 62 -8.26 3.17 7.20
CA MET A 62 -8.28 2.81 5.78
C MET A 62 -6.90 2.94 5.13
N ARG A 63 -6.14 3.97 5.49
CA ARG A 63 -4.74 4.16 5.04
C ARG A 63 -3.86 2.99 5.45
N ALA A 64 -3.97 2.56 6.72
CA ALA A 64 -3.21 1.41 7.22
C ALA A 64 -3.61 0.11 6.49
N ALA A 65 -4.90 -0.09 6.22
CA ALA A 65 -5.38 -1.24 5.45
C ALA A 65 -4.86 -1.23 4.00
N GLY A 66 -4.91 -0.08 3.32
CA GLY A 66 -4.34 0.07 1.98
C GLY A 66 -2.82 -0.16 1.95
N GLY A 67 -2.10 0.39 2.93
CA GLY A 67 -0.66 0.17 3.10
C GLY A 67 -0.30 -1.29 3.39
N ALA A 68 -1.12 -2.01 4.17
CA ALA A 68 -0.92 -3.43 4.42
C ALA A 68 -1.02 -4.26 3.13
N LEU A 69 -1.95 -3.92 2.23
CA LEU A 69 -2.04 -4.55 0.90
C LEU A 69 -0.79 -4.26 0.05
N VAL A 70 -0.29 -3.02 0.06
CA VAL A 70 0.95 -2.63 -0.64
C VAL A 70 2.13 -3.50 -0.15
N VAL A 71 2.27 -3.66 1.17
CA VAL A 71 3.29 -4.51 1.79
C VAL A 71 3.11 -5.98 1.41
N LEU A 72 1.88 -6.51 1.45
CA LEU A 72 1.59 -7.88 1.01
C LEU A 72 1.94 -8.11 -0.46
N GLY A 73 1.69 -7.11 -1.31
CA GLY A 73 2.15 -7.10 -2.71
C GLY A 73 3.67 -7.19 -2.79
N ALA A 74 4.40 -6.39 -2.01
CA ALA A 74 5.87 -6.42 -1.98
C ALA A 74 6.42 -7.78 -1.52
N ILE A 75 5.82 -8.39 -0.49
CA ILE A 75 6.17 -9.74 -0.02
C ILE A 75 5.95 -10.77 -1.13
N THR A 76 4.85 -10.69 -1.88
CA THR A 76 4.58 -11.59 -3.01
C THR A 76 5.67 -11.51 -4.08
N MET A 77 6.17 -10.30 -4.37
CA MET A 77 7.26 -10.11 -5.32
C MET A 77 8.59 -10.65 -4.79
N LEU A 78 8.88 -10.43 -3.50
CA LEU A 78 10.07 -10.98 -2.85
C LEU A 78 10.10 -12.51 -2.94
N ILE A 79 8.96 -13.17 -2.70
CA ILE A 79 8.83 -14.63 -2.85
C ILE A 79 9.13 -15.06 -4.31
N ASN A 80 8.61 -14.35 -5.30
CA ASN A 80 8.85 -14.67 -6.73
C ASN A 80 10.34 -14.58 -7.09
N ILE A 81 11.05 -13.58 -6.54
CA ILE A 81 12.49 -13.39 -6.72
C ILE A 81 13.27 -14.55 -6.08
N ILE A 82 12.97 -14.89 -4.82
CA ILE A 82 13.66 -15.98 -4.10
C ILE A 82 13.49 -17.31 -4.84
N ILE A 83 12.27 -17.62 -5.30
CA ILE A 83 12.00 -18.85 -6.07
C ILE A 83 12.82 -18.86 -7.37
N THR A 84 12.89 -17.72 -8.06
CA THR A 84 13.66 -17.60 -9.32
C THR A 84 15.15 -17.84 -9.09
N ILE A 85 15.74 -17.25 -8.05
CA ILE A 85 17.15 -17.42 -7.70
C ILE A 85 17.44 -18.90 -7.37
N ARG A 86 16.61 -19.52 -6.52
CA ARG A 86 16.78 -20.93 -6.13
C ARG A 86 16.66 -21.88 -7.32
N LYS A 87 15.78 -21.60 -8.28
CA LYS A 87 15.64 -22.39 -9.51
C LYS A 87 16.89 -22.28 -10.39
N SER A 88 17.43 -21.07 -10.55
CA SER A 88 18.65 -20.82 -11.33
C SER A 88 19.84 -21.59 -10.76
N ASN A 89 20.03 -21.58 -9.43
CA ASN A 89 21.15 -22.31 -8.80
C ASN A 89 21.05 -23.83 -9.01
N ARG A 90 19.83 -24.40 -9.00
CA ARG A 90 19.62 -25.82 -9.30
C ARG A 90 19.93 -26.15 -10.75
N GLU A 91 19.48 -25.33 -11.69
CA GLU A 91 19.75 -25.52 -13.12
C GLU A 91 21.27 -25.48 -13.41
N GLN A 92 22.02 -24.57 -12.77
CA GLN A 92 23.48 -24.50 -12.88
C GLN A 92 24.17 -25.74 -12.29
N ALA A 93 23.76 -26.20 -11.10
CA ALA A 93 24.32 -27.40 -10.47
C ALA A 93 24.10 -28.65 -11.34
N SER A 94 22.89 -28.82 -11.91
CA SER A 94 22.60 -29.94 -12.81
C SER A 94 23.41 -29.87 -14.10
N ALA A 95 23.61 -28.68 -14.67
CA ALA A 95 24.45 -28.51 -15.86
C ALA A 95 25.92 -28.89 -15.58
N GLN A 96 26.44 -28.51 -14.41
CA GLN A 96 27.82 -28.80 -14.02
C GLN A 96 28.06 -30.30 -13.79
N VAL A 97 27.08 -31.02 -13.24
CA VAL A 97 27.11 -32.48 -13.11
C VAL A 97 27.03 -33.17 -14.48
N ALA A 98 26.24 -32.64 -15.42
CA ALA A 98 26.13 -33.22 -16.76
C ALA A 98 27.37 -33.02 -17.64
N THR A 99 28.21 -32.03 -17.32
CA THR A 99 29.49 -31.76 -18.02
C THR A 99 30.70 -32.45 -17.40
N ALA A 100 30.53 -33.10 -16.23
CA ALA A 100 31.57 -33.84 -15.51
C ALA A 100 31.44 -35.34 -15.79
#